data_AF-A0A966VAU0-F1
#
_entry.id   AF-A0A966VAU0-F1
#
_cell.length_a   1.000
_cell.length_b   1.000
_cell.length_c   1.000
_cell.angle_alpha   90.00
_cell.angle_beta   90.00
_cell.angle_gamma   90.00
#
_symmetry.space_group_name_H-M   'P 1'
#
loop_
_entity.id
_entity.type
_entity.pdbx_description
1 polymer ?
#
loop_
_entity_poly.entity_id
_entity_poly.type
_entity_poly.pdbx_seq_one_letter_code
_entity_poly.pdbx_strand_id
1 'polypeptide(L)'
;MMVMPKQEGLDDVVIMASYSVTTEDGEYSAQFNSCQNFRYTGGEFTPYDELTEDQVVGWIQAALGPSGISAIEANLASQIATQKNPPPAPESLPLPWNS
;
A
#
# COMPACT_ATOMS: atom_id res chain seq x y z
N MET A 1 -1.89 12.44 4.79
CA MET A 1 -1.19 12.99 3.60
C MET A 1 -0.16 14.02 4.06
N MET A 2 0.81 14.35 3.21
CA MET A 2 1.79 15.42 3.44
C MET A 2 1.73 16.42 2.29
N VAL A 3 1.76 17.71 2.63
CA VAL A 3 1.72 18.83 1.69
C VAL A 3 2.98 19.69 1.79
N MET A 4 3.35 20.34 0.70
CA MET A 4 4.28 21.45 0.68
C MET A 4 3.47 22.76 0.76
N PRO A 5 3.67 23.59 1.80
CA PRO A 5 2.84 24.79 2.01
C PRO A 5 2.88 25.78 0.85
N LYS A 6 4.00 25.86 0.12
CA LYS A 6 4.14 26.65 -1.11
C LYS A 6 5.02 25.95 -2.13
N GLN A 7 4.51 25.78 -3.35
CA GLN A 7 5.26 25.26 -4.49
C GLN A 7 4.80 25.95 -5.77
N GLU A 8 5.73 26.57 -6.52
CA GLU A 8 5.44 27.22 -7.81
C GLU A 8 4.27 28.23 -7.79
N GLY A 9 4.04 28.89 -6.64
CA GLY A 9 2.95 29.85 -6.45
C GLY A 9 1.61 29.24 -6.05
N LEU A 10 1.53 27.91 -5.89
CA LEU A 10 0.40 27.19 -5.34
C LEU A 10 0.63 26.95 -3.84
N ASP A 11 -0.45 26.99 -3.07
CA ASP A 11 -0.45 26.69 -1.65
C ASP A 11 -0.88 25.23 -1.41
N ASP A 12 -0.36 24.60 -0.34
CA ASP A 12 -0.74 23.26 0.16
C ASP A 12 -0.72 22.12 -0.90
N VAL A 13 0.34 22.08 -1.71
CA VAL A 13 0.50 21.06 -2.76
C VAL A 13 0.80 19.69 -2.17
N VAL A 14 0.00 18.67 -2.50
CA VAL A 14 0.22 17.29 -2.04
C VAL A 14 1.53 16.73 -2.61
N ILE A 15 2.42 16.29 -1.73
CA ILE A 15 3.70 15.65 -2.09
C ILE A 15 3.75 14.17 -1.70
N MET A 16 2.88 13.72 -0.79
CA MET A 16 2.79 12.32 -0.41
C MET A 16 1.39 11.94 0.09
N ALA A 17 0.89 10.77 -0.33
CA ALA A 17 -0.32 10.16 0.21
C ALA A 17 -0.03 8.73 0.68
N SER A 18 -0.51 8.40 1.88
CA SER A 18 -0.50 7.04 2.41
C SER A 18 -1.75 6.31 1.94
N TYR A 19 -1.62 5.02 1.63
CA TYR A 19 -2.73 4.17 1.20
C TYR A 19 -2.64 2.79 1.81
N SER A 20 -3.81 2.14 1.88
CA SER A 20 -3.97 0.77 2.35
C SER A 20 -4.81 -0.02 1.36
N VAL A 21 -4.39 -1.24 1.06
CA VAL A 21 -5.17 -2.19 0.25
C VAL A 21 -5.43 -3.41 1.11
N THR A 22 -6.69 -3.78 1.25
CA THR A 22 -7.14 -4.95 2.00
C THR A 22 -7.79 -5.95 1.06
N THR A 23 -7.59 -7.24 1.31
CA THR A 23 -8.27 -8.32 0.60
C THR A 23 -8.74 -9.35 1.62
N GLU A 24 -9.94 -9.88 1.40
CA GLU A 24 -10.59 -10.88 2.25
C GLU A 24 -10.96 -12.11 1.43
N ASP A 25 -10.82 -13.29 2.01
CA ASP A 25 -11.17 -14.59 1.42
C ASP A 25 -11.68 -15.51 2.54
N GLY A 26 -12.99 -15.48 2.77
CA GLY A 26 -13.62 -16.19 3.88
C GLY A 26 -13.20 -15.61 5.23
N GLU A 27 -12.54 -16.41 6.06
CA GLU A 27 -12.00 -16.00 7.37
C GLU A 27 -10.60 -15.38 7.29
N TYR A 28 -9.94 -15.45 6.13
CA TYR A 28 -8.59 -14.95 5.93
C TYR A 28 -8.62 -13.51 5.40
N SER A 29 -7.71 -12.68 5.91
CA SER A 29 -7.55 -11.30 5.45
C SER A 29 -6.08 -10.96 5.28
N ALA A 30 -5.73 -10.19 4.26
CA ALA A 30 -4.40 -9.62 4.07
C ALA A 30 -4.50 -8.11 3.84
N GLN A 31 -3.46 -7.40 4.27
CA GLN A 31 -3.37 -5.95 4.11
C GLN A 31 -1.98 -5.57 3.59
N PHE A 32 -1.96 -4.53 2.76
CA PHE A 32 -0.75 -3.89 2.26
C PHE A 32 -0.84 -2.40 2.56
N ASN A 33 0.15 -1.86 3.27
CA ASN A 33 0.21 -0.44 3.64
C ASN A 33 1.45 0.19 3.02
N SER A 34 1.30 1.34 2.35
CA SER A 34 2.42 2.05 1.73
C SER A 34 2.11 3.54 1.56
N CYS A 35 3.09 4.29 1.07
CA CYS A 35 2.96 5.70 0.72
C CYS A 35 3.43 5.92 -0.72
N GLN A 36 2.72 6.80 -1.43
CA GLN A 36 3.11 7.26 -2.76
C GLN A 36 3.56 8.70 -2.69
N ASN A 37 4.72 9.00 -3.30
CA ASN A 37 5.20 10.37 -3.46
C ASN A 37 4.71 10.94 -4.79
N PHE A 38 4.41 12.23 -4.79
CA PHE A 38 3.94 12.98 -5.93
C PHE A 38 4.82 14.19 -6.16
N ARG A 39 4.86 14.63 -7.42
CA ARG A 39 5.42 15.91 -7.80
C ARG A 39 4.42 16.59 -8.71
N TYR A 40 3.98 17.79 -8.33
CA TYR A 40 3.22 18.64 -9.23
C TYR A 40 4.10 19.02 -10.43
N THR A 41 3.61 18.76 -11.63
CA THR A 41 4.32 18.99 -12.90
C THR A 41 3.61 20.01 -13.80
N GLY A 42 2.67 20.79 -13.24
CA GLY A 42 1.76 21.65 -14.00
C GLY A 42 0.48 20.95 -14.43
N GLY A 43 -0.57 21.72 -14.74
CA GLY A 43 -1.88 21.23 -15.16
C GLY A 43 -3.03 21.84 -14.37
N GLU A 44 -4.18 21.15 -14.36
CA GLU A 44 -5.27 21.47 -13.43
C GLU A 44 -4.80 21.21 -11.99
N PHE A 45 -5.13 22.15 -11.10
CA PHE A 45 -4.79 22.06 -9.68
C PHE A 45 -6.09 22.09 -8.87
N THR A 46 -6.27 21.06 -8.05
CA THR A 46 -7.35 21.02 -7.05
C THR A 46 -6.76 21.46 -5.71
N PRO A 47 -7.28 22.53 -5.08
CA PRO A 47 -6.90 22.93 -3.73
C PRO A 47 -7.05 21.78 -2.73
N TYR A 48 -6.21 21.76 -1.70
CA TYR A 48 -6.17 20.65 -0.73
C TYR A 48 -7.52 20.40 -0.05
N ASP A 49 -8.25 21.47 0.27
CA ASP A 49 -9.57 21.45 0.91
C ASP A 49 -10.71 21.02 -0.03
N GLU A 50 -10.46 20.98 -1.33
CA GLU A 50 -11.41 20.51 -2.36
C GLU A 50 -11.10 19.09 -2.86
N LEU A 51 -10.06 18.44 -2.33
CA LEU A 51 -9.69 17.08 -2.74
C LEU A 51 -10.76 16.06 -2.36
N THR A 52 -11.05 15.18 -3.31
CA THR A 52 -11.86 13.98 -3.10
C THR A 52 -10.98 12.75 -2.94
N GLU A 53 -11.48 11.76 -2.21
CA GLU A 53 -10.80 10.47 -2.05
C GLU A 53 -10.54 9.80 -3.41
N ASP A 54 -11.54 9.78 -4.29
CA ASP A 54 -11.44 9.18 -5.64
C ASP A 54 -10.33 9.82 -6.48
N GLN A 55 -10.14 11.14 -6.39
CA GLN A 55 -9.04 11.81 -7.08
C GLN A 55 -7.68 11.32 -6.57
N VAL A 56 -7.49 11.26 -5.26
CA VAL A 56 -6.22 10.82 -4.66
C VAL A 56 -5.95 9.34 -4.94
N VAL A 57 -6.98 8.49 -4.87
CA VAL A 57 -6.89 7.08 -5.25
C VAL A 57 -6.51 6.94 -6.72
N GLY A 58 -7.12 7.74 -7.61
CA GLY A 58 -6.76 7.78 -9.02
C GLY A 58 -5.29 8.14 -9.25
N TRP A 59 -4.74 9.11 -8.51
CA TRP A 59 -3.32 9.46 -8.58
C TRP A 59 -2.41 8.32 -8.16
N ILE A 60 -2.77 7.62 -7.07
CA ILE A 60 -2.01 6.47 -6.58
C ILE A 60 -2.03 5.34 -7.61
N GLN A 61 -3.21 4.99 -8.14
CA GLN A 61 -3.34 3.96 -9.16
C GLN A 61 -2.57 4.30 -10.44
N ALA A 62 -2.62 5.55 -10.89
CA ALA A 62 -1.85 6.01 -12.04
C ALA A 62 -0.34 5.92 -11.80
N ALA A 63 0.13 6.27 -10.60
CA ALA A 63 1.54 6.19 -10.22
C ALA A 63 2.05 4.74 -10.09
N LEU A 64 1.21 3.83 -9.59
CA LEU A 64 1.52 2.39 -9.50
C LEU A 64 1.52 1.73 -10.88
N GLY A 65 0.59 2.13 -11.74
CA GLY A 65 0.32 1.50 -13.02
C GLY A 65 -0.14 0.03 -12.89
N PRO A 66 -0.41 -0.64 -14.02
CA PRO A 66 -0.95 -2.00 -14.01
C PRO A 66 -0.04 -3.02 -13.32
N SER A 67 1.29 -2.88 -13.48
CA SER A 67 2.27 -3.77 -12.88
C SER A 67 2.38 -3.61 -11.36
N GLY A 68 2.35 -2.37 -10.86
CA GLY A 68 2.35 -2.10 -9.43
C GLY A 68 1.09 -2.62 -8.75
N ILE A 69 -0.07 -2.39 -9.37
CA ILE A 69 -1.36 -2.93 -8.89
C ILE A 69 -1.30 -4.47 -8.85
N SER A 70 -0.90 -5.10 -9.96
CA SER A 70 -0.79 -6.57 -10.03
C SER A 70 0.19 -7.15 -8.99
N ALA A 71 1.28 -6.44 -8.69
CA ALA A 71 2.26 -6.87 -7.70
C ALA A 71 1.69 -6.81 -6.27
N ILE A 72 0.90 -5.79 -5.95
CA ILE A 72 0.21 -5.67 -4.66
C ILE A 72 -0.83 -6.79 -4.52
N GLU A 73 -1.64 -7.02 -5.56
CA GLU A 73 -2.63 -8.10 -5.57
C GLU A 73 -1.97 -9.48 -5.40
N ALA A 74 -0.87 -9.74 -6.11
CA ALA A 74 -0.11 -10.97 -5.98
C ALA A 74 0.50 -11.14 -4.58
N ASN A 75 0.97 -10.05 -3.96
CA ASN A 75 1.48 -10.07 -2.59
C ASN A 75 0.37 -10.45 -1.60
N LEU A 76 -0.79 -9.80 -1.69
CA LEU A 76 -1.94 -10.07 -0.83
C LEU A 76 -2.45 -11.51 -1.00
N ALA A 77 -2.54 -12.00 -2.24
CA ALA A 77 -2.90 -13.39 -2.52
C ALA A 77 -1.91 -14.38 -1.89
N SER A 78 -0.60 -14.09 -1.95
CA SER A 78 0.43 -14.92 -1.31
C SER A 78 0.32 -14.92 0.22
N GLN A 79 0.00 -13.78 0.83
CA GLN A 79 -0.27 -13.71 2.27
C GLN A 79 -1.47 -14.57 2.66
N ILE A 80 -2.58 -14.50 1.92
CA ILE A 80 -3.76 -15.34 2.16
C ILE A 80 -3.43 -16.83 1.96
N ALA A 81 -2.69 -17.18 0.90
CA ALA A 81 -2.27 -18.55 0.64
C ALA A 81 -1.43 -19.14 1.79
N THR A 82 -0.56 -18.32 2.38
CA THR A 82 0.25 -18.70 3.56
C THR A 82 -0.63 -18.88 4.80
N GLN A 83 -1.69 -18.10 4.98
CA GLN A 83 -2.63 -18.30 6.09
C GLN A 83 -3.46 -19.58 5.91
N LYS A 84 -3.88 -19.88 4.67
CA LYS A 84 -4.59 -21.12 4.31
C LYS A 84 -3.72 -22.36 4.50
N ASN A 85 -2.46 -22.27 4.11
CA ASN A 85 -1.49 -23.37 4.17
C ASN A 85 -0.21 -22.87 4.84
N PRO A 86 -0.17 -22.79 6.18
CA PRO A 86 1.00 -22.32 6.90
C PRO A 86 2.17 -23.28 6.68
N PRO A 87 3.41 -22.77 6.52
CA PRO A 87 4.59 -23.60 6.41
C PRO A 87 4.78 -24.44 7.70
N PRO A 88 5.44 -25.61 7.62
CA PRO A 88 5.73 -26.42 8.79
C PRO A 88 6.47 -25.61 9.85
N ALA A 89 5.99 -25.67 11.10
CA ALA A 89 6.69 -25.08 12.22
C ALA A 89 7.94 -25.92 12.58
N PRO A 90 9.05 -25.30 12.98
CA PRO A 90 10.20 -26.04 13.47
C PRO A 90 9.84 -26.79 14.76
N GLU A 91 10.14 -28.08 14.82
CA GLU A 91 9.96 -28.90 16.03
C GLU A 91 11.21 -28.84 16.90
N SER A 92 11.02 -28.63 18.21
CA SER A 92 12.10 -28.76 19.19
C SER A 92 12.23 -30.22 19.61
N LEU A 93 13.30 -30.88 19.15
CA LEU A 93 13.65 -32.22 19.59
C LEU A 93 14.71 -32.15 20.71
N PRO A 94 14.62 -33.00 21.75
CA PRO A 94 15.65 -33.07 22.78
C PRO A 94 16.98 -33.52 22.18
N LEU A 95 18.10 -33.08 22.78
CA LEU A 95 19.44 -33.51 22.35
C LEU A 95 19.56 -35.04 22.48
N PRO A 96 20.04 -35.76 21.45
CA PRO A 96 19.99 -37.22 21.41
C PRO A 96 20.97 -37.93 22.35
N TRP A 97 21.76 -37.20 23.15
CA TRP A 97 22.83 -37.75 23.98
C TRP A 97 22.76 -37.40 25.47
N ASN A 98 21.67 -36.80 25.97
CA ASN A 98 21.46 -36.68 27.41
C ASN A 98 20.45 -37.74 27.88
N SER A 99 20.97 -38.84 28.42
CA SER A 99 20.27 -39.73 29.35
C SER A 99 20.79 -39.50 30.77
#